data_AF-A0A919F2N7-F1
#
_entry.id   AF-A0A919F2N7-F1
#
_cell.length_a   1.000
_cell.length_b   1.000
_cell.length_c   1.000
_cell.angle_alpha   90.00
_cell.angle_beta   90.00
_cell.angle_gamma   90.00
#
_symmetry.space_group_name_H-M   'P 1'
#
loop_
_entity.id
_entity.type
_entity.pdbx_description
1 polymer ?
#
loop_
_entity_poly.entity_id
_entity_poly.type
_entity_poly.pdbx_seq_one_letter_code
_entity_poly.pdbx_strand_id
1 'polypeptide(L)'
;MSRANLDEHRPVWMKAFYDEAELHSLALSAYLALGDHATAEFHAHRCLAALRPHMVRSRAITTTRLAHAQLAQGDADTATATAMQVPADAATQHPRSPAC
;
A
#
# COMPACT_ATOMS: atom_id res chain seq x y z
N MET A 1 0.51 -15.71 25.89
CA MET A 1 0.74 -16.09 24.48
C MET A 1 2.24 -16.05 24.21
N SER A 2 2.85 -17.15 23.79
CA SER A 2 4.28 -17.18 23.43
C SER A 2 4.48 -16.53 22.05
N ARG A 3 5.45 -15.61 21.90
CA ARG A 3 5.80 -15.05 20.58
C ARG A 3 6.51 -16.14 19.77
N ALA A 4 6.29 -16.12 18.46
CA ALA A 4 6.99 -17.00 17.54
C ALA A 4 8.51 -16.72 17.58
N ASN A 5 9.32 -17.78 17.51
CA ASN A 5 10.77 -17.66 17.35
C ASN A 5 11.09 -17.10 15.96
N LEU A 6 11.91 -16.04 15.92
CA LEU A 6 12.32 -15.36 14.70
C LEU A 6 13.37 -16.15 13.89
N ASP A 7 14.14 -17.00 14.56
CA ASP A 7 15.21 -17.81 13.93
C ASP A 7 14.71 -19.14 13.36
N GLU A 8 13.44 -19.46 13.56
CA GLU A 8 12.85 -20.69 13.08
C GLU A 8 12.67 -20.65 11.56
N HIS A 9 13.07 -21.73 10.87
CA HIS A 9 12.95 -21.81 9.42
C HIS A 9 11.49 -21.65 8.98
N ARG A 10 11.20 -20.59 8.21
CA ARG A 10 9.89 -20.36 7.61
C ARG A 10 9.87 -20.79 6.14
N PRO A 11 8.82 -21.51 5.70
CA PRO A 11 8.63 -21.83 4.29
C PRO A 11 8.69 -20.57 3.41
N VAL A 12 9.17 -20.72 2.18
CA VAL A 12 9.29 -19.59 1.23
C VAL A 12 7.97 -18.86 1.02
N TRP A 13 6.84 -19.57 0.94
CA TRP A 13 5.53 -18.93 0.76
C TRP A 13 5.19 -17.98 1.92
N MET A 14 5.55 -18.33 3.16
CA MET A 14 5.26 -17.48 4.31
C MET A 14 6.08 -16.19 4.26
N LYS A 15 7.35 -16.27 3.83
CA LYS A 15 8.22 -15.10 3.67
C LYS A 15 7.93 -14.28 2.41
N ALA A 16 7.40 -14.91 1.36
CA ALA A 16 7.11 -14.26 0.09
C ALA A 16 5.77 -13.52 0.09
N PHE A 17 4.79 -14.01 0.87
CA PHE A 17 3.44 -13.43 0.92
C PHE A 17 3.15 -12.61 2.19
N TYR A 18 3.67 -13.00 3.35
CA TYR A 18 3.43 -12.30 4.62
C TYR A 18 4.67 -11.52 5.05
N ASP A 19 5.12 -10.61 4.19
CA ASP A 19 6.17 -9.66 4.54
C ASP A 19 5.59 -8.40 5.20
N GLU A 20 6.48 -7.53 5.69
CA GLU A 20 6.12 -6.30 6.39
C GLU A 20 5.29 -5.35 5.51
N ALA A 21 5.53 -5.35 4.20
CA ALA A 21 4.76 -4.53 3.26
C ALA A 21 3.30 -4.99 3.21
N GLU A 22 3.05 -6.30 3.14
CA GLU A 22 1.69 -6.84 3.12
C GLU A 22 0.93 -6.51 4.41
N LEU A 23 1.58 -6.64 5.57
CA LEU A 23 0.96 -6.28 6.86
C LEU A 23 0.56 -4.81 6.91
N HIS A 24 1.42 -3.91 6.42
CA HIS A 24 1.10 -2.49 6.34
C HIS A 24 0.01 -2.18 5.30
N SER A 25 -0.04 -2.89 4.17
CA SER A 25 -1.11 -2.77 3.17
C SER A 25 -2.48 -3.17 3.73
N LEU A 26 -2.53 -4.24 4.53
CA LEU A 26 -3.74 -4.69 5.22
C LEU A 26 -4.18 -3.70 6.29
N ALA A 27 -3.25 -3.22 7.12
CA ALA A 27 -3.53 -2.21 8.14
C ALA A 27 -4.06 -0.91 7.51
N LEU A 28 -3.39 -0.41 6.46
CA LEU A 28 -3.84 0.74 5.66
C LEU A 28 -5.30 0.57 5.21
N SER A 29 -5.62 -0.60 4.64
CA SER A 29 -6.98 -0.87 4.15
C SER A 29 -8.00 -0.87 5.28
N ALA A 30 -7.66 -1.44 6.43
CA ALA A 30 -8.53 -1.48 7.60
C ALA A 30 -8.79 -0.09 8.18
N TYR A 31 -7.75 0.74 8.36
CA TYR A 31 -7.91 2.09 8.91
C TYR A 31 -8.62 3.03 7.95
N LEU A 32 -8.42 2.90 6.63
CA LEU A 32 -9.25 3.59 5.64
C LEU A 32 -10.74 3.24 5.80
N ALA A 33 -11.05 1.95 5.98
CA ALA A 33 -12.44 1.52 6.18
C ALA A 33 -13.04 2.01 7.51
N LEU A 34 -12.21 2.23 8.53
CA LEU A 34 -12.61 2.79 9.82
C LEU A 34 -12.71 4.33 9.81
N GLY A 35 -12.23 5.00 8.75
CA GLY A 35 -12.15 6.46 8.68
C GLY A 35 -11.03 7.08 9.53
N ASP A 36 -10.11 6.27 10.06
CA ASP A 36 -8.91 6.77 10.73
C ASP A 36 -7.81 7.04 9.68
N HIS A 37 -7.99 8.16 8.98
CA HIS A 37 -7.17 8.52 7.83
C HIS A 37 -5.71 8.82 8.20
N ALA A 38 -5.45 9.35 9.38
CA ALA A 38 -4.09 9.64 9.85
C ALA A 38 -3.30 8.35 10.09
N THR A 39 -3.91 7.36 10.76
CA THR A 39 -3.29 6.05 10.97
C THR A 39 -3.15 5.28 9.65
N ALA A 40 -4.13 5.43 8.75
CA ALA A 40 -4.04 4.91 7.39
C ALA A 40 -2.82 5.45 6.64
N GLU A 41 -2.64 6.77 6.59
CA GLU A 41 -1.49 7.42 5.94
C GLU A 41 -0.14 6.94 6.52
N PHE A 42 -0.04 6.83 7.85
CA PHE A 42 1.13 6.25 8.50
C PHE A 42 1.48 4.87 7.94
N HIS A 43 0.48 3.98 7.85
CA HIS A 43 0.70 2.63 7.31
C HIS A 43 0.98 2.61 5.81
N ALA A 44 0.43 3.55 5.03
CA ALA A 44 0.77 3.68 3.62
C ALA A 44 2.25 4.02 3.42
N HIS A 45 2.81 4.97 4.17
CA HIS A 45 4.23 5.29 4.09
C HIS A 45 5.12 4.10 4.47
N ARG A 46 4.76 3.37 5.53
CA ARG A 46 5.50 2.16 5.93
C ARG A 46 5.42 1.05 4.87
N CYS A 47 4.26 0.86 4.27
CA CYS A 47 4.09 -0.08 3.15
C CYS A 47 4.98 0.32 1.96
N LEU A 48 4.95 1.58 1.53
CA LEU A 48 5.75 2.07 0.39
C LEU A 48 7.26 1.93 0.61
N ALA A 49 7.72 2.09 1.85
CA ALA A 49 9.12 1.89 2.23
C ALA A 49 9.54 0.41 2.21
N ALA A 50 8.64 -0.50 2.58
CA ALA A 50 8.91 -1.94 2.59
C ALA A 50 8.75 -2.61 1.21
N LEU A 51 8.01 -1.98 0.28
CA LEU A 51 7.78 -2.53 -1.06
C LEU A 51 9.06 -2.58 -1.91
N ARG A 52 9.37 -3.77 -2.43
CA ARG A 52 10.48 -3.99 -3.36
C ARG A 52 10.23 -3.27 -4.71
N PRO A 53 11.28 -2.85 -5.44
CA PRO A 53 11.15 -2.06 -6.66
C PRO A 53 10.28 -2.69 -7.77
N HIS A 54 10.28 -4.01 -7.91
CA HIS A 54 9.52 -4.71 -8.95
C HIS A 54 8.01 -4.86 -8.66
N MET A 55 7.55 -4.47 -7.46
CA MET A 55 6.14 -4.61 -7.04
C MET A 55 5.29 -3.41 -7.53
N VAL A 56 5.32 -3.17 -8.85
CA VAL A 56 4.71 -1.98 -9.49
C VAL A 56 3.22 -1.85 -9.15
N ARG A 57 2.46 -2.95 -9.27
CA ARG A 57 1.03 -2.96 -8.94
C ARG A 57 0.76 -2.61 -7.47
N SER A 58 1.48 -3.23 -6.54
CA SER A 58 1.29 -2.96 -5.11
C SER A 58 1.67 -1.53 -4.74
N ARG A 59 2.72 -0.99 -5.37
CA ARG A 59 3.11 0.41 -5.21
C ARG A 59 2.01 1.34 -5.70
N ALA A 60 1.47 1.13 -6.91
CA ALA A 60 0.36 1.91 -7.44
C ALA A 60 -0.87 1.89 -6.51
N ILE A 61 -1.31 0.71 -6.07
CA ILE A 61 -2.46 0.56 -5.15
C ILE A 61 -2.21 1.31 -3.83
N THR A 62 -1.01 1.18 -3.26
CA THR A 62 -0.66 1.82 -1.98
C THR A 62 -0.59 3.34 -2.12
N THR A 63 0.00 3.86 -3.20
CA THR A 63 0.06 5.30 -3.50
C THR A 63 -1.34 5.89 -3.69
N THR A 64 -2.24 5.22 -4.42
CA THR A 64 -3.63 5.67 -4.57
C THR A 64 -4.36 5.73 -3.22
N ARG A 65 -4.14 4.73 -2.35
CA ARG A 65 -4.72 4.70 -1.00
C ARG A 65 -4.13 5.77 -0.08
N LEU A 66 -2.85 6.11 -0.23
CA LEU A 66 -2.22 7.23 0.47
C LEU A 66 -2.87 8.56 0.07
N ALA A 67 -3.01 8.80 -1.24
CA ALA A 67 -3.68 10.00 -1.74
C ALA A 67 -5.13 10.10 -1.23
N HIS A 68 -5.85 8.97 -1.14
CA HIS A 68 -7.18 8.94 -0.55
C HIS A 68 -7.17 9.33 0.93
N ALA A 69 -6.25 8.80 1.73
CA ALA A 69 -6.11 9.16 3.14
C ALA A 69 -5.78 10.66 3.33
N GLN A 70 -4.90 11.22 2.50
CA GLN A 70 -4.54 12.64 2.52
C GLN A 70 -5.74 13.53 2.15
N LEU A 71 -6.47 13.16 1.10
CA LEU A 71 -7.67 13.90 0.66
C LEU A 71 -8.75 13.89 1.74
N ALA A 72 -8.97 12.76 2.40
CA ALA A 72 -9.95 12.62 3.47
C ALA A 72 -9.59 13.41 4.74
N GLN A 73 -8.31 13.77 4.92
CA GLN A 73 -7.85 14.69 5.96
C GLN A 73 -7.96 16.17 5.56
N GLY A 74 -8.40 16.46 4.32
CA GLY A 74 -8.53 17.81 3.80
C GLY A 74 -7.27 18.36 3.12
N ASP A 75 -6.20 17.57 2.99
CA ASP A 75 -4.96 17.98 2.33
C ASP A 75 -4.99 17.67 0.83
N ALA A 76 -5.76 18.48 0.09
CA ALA A 76 -5.99 18.26 -1.35
C ALA A 76 -4.72 18.43 -2.20
N ASP A 77 -3.82 19.34 -1.83
CA ASP A 77 -2.60 19.60 -2.59
C ASP A 77 -1.62 18.43 -2.45
N THR A 78 -1.39 17.96 -1.22
CA THR A 78 -0.57 16.77 -0.99
C THR A 78 -1.20 15.54 -1.62
N ALA A 79 -2.52 15.35 -1.48
CA ALA A 79 -3.22 14.23 -2.10
C ALA A 79 -3.06 14.21 -3.63
N THR A 80 -3.16 15.36 -4.28
CA THR A 80 -2.98 15.49 -5.73
C THR A 80 -1.54 15.18 -6.12
N ALA A 81 -0.56 15.76 -5.43
CA ALA A 81 0.85 15.50 -5.67
C ALA A 81 1.18 14.00 -5.50
N THR A 82 0.63 13.34 -4.48
CA THR A 82 0.79 11.91 -4.26
C THR A 82 0.12 11.07 -5.36
N ALA A 83 -1.11 11.42 -5.77
CA ALA A 83 -1.82 10.71 -6.83
C ALA A 83 -1.05 10.75 -8.16
N MET A 84 -0.40 11.87 -8.46
CA MET A 84 0.43 12.05 -9.66
C MET A 84 1.71 11.18 -9.68
N GLN A 85 2.07 10.54 -8.56
CA GLN A 85 3.18 9.58 -8.53
C GLN A 85 2.79 8.20 -9.07
N VAL A 86 1.50 7.92 -9.29
CA VAL A 86 1.06 6.65 -9.87
C VAL A 86 1.38 6.64 -11.37
N PRO A 87 2.19 5.68 -11.85
CA PRO A 87 2.52 5.59 -13.28
C PRO A 87 1.27 5.42 -14.15
N ALA A 88 1.23 6.12 -15.29
CA ALA A 88 0.07 6.13 -16.18
C ALA A 88 -0.26 4.75 -16.76
N ASP A 89 0.76 3.92 -17.02
CA ASP A 89 0.60 2.53 -17.44
C ASP A 89 -0.08 1.67 -16.37
N ALA A 90 0.29 1.83 -15.10
CA ALA A 90 -0.37 1.16 -13.98
C ALA A 90 -1.83 1.64 -13.78
N ALA A 91 -2.14 2.89 -14.15
CA ALA A 91 -3.48 3.45 -14.07
C ALA A 91 -4.38 3.04 -15.26
N THR A 92 -3.82 2.81 -16.44
CA THR A 92 -4.57 2.65 -17.70
C THR A 92 -4.56 1.22 -18.25
N GLN A 93 -3.52 0.43 -17.97
CA GLN A 93 -3.41 -0.96 -18.43
C GLN A 93 -3.99 -1.92 -17.39
N HIS A 94 -5.31 -1.86 -17.22
CA HIS A 94 -6.02 -2.96 -16.55
C HIS A 94 -6.42 -3.99 -17.62
N PRO A 95 -6.31 -5.31 -17.40
CA PRO A 95 -6.70 -6.34 -18.39
C PRO A 95 -8.16 -6.30 -18.85
N ARG A 96 -8.98 -5.39 -18.30
CA ARG A 96 -10.37 -5.14 -18.68
C ARG A 96 -10.60 -3.81 -19.41
N SER A 97 -9.57 -2.99 -19.58
CA SER A 97 -9.64 -1.72 -20.30
C SER A 97 -8.55 -1.73 -21.35
N PRO A 98 -8.83 -2.17 -22.60
CA PRO A 98 -7.87 -1.99 -23.67
C PRO A 98 -7.60 -0.49 -23.82
N ALA A 99 -6.32 -0.15 -24.02
CA ALA A 99 -5.92 1.23 -24.29
C ALA A 99 -6.75 1.79 -25.45
N CYS A 100 -7.32 2.98 -25.26
CA CYS A 100 -8.07 3.70 -26.29
C CYS A 100 -7.11 4.31 -27.32
#